data_AF-A0A149ZYR7-F1
#
_entry.id   AF-A0A149ZYR7-F1
#
_cell.length_a   1.000
_cell.length_b   1.000
_cell.length_c   1.000
_cell.angle_alpha   90.00
_cell.angle_beta   90.00
_cell.angle_gamma   90.00
#
_symmetry.space_group_name_H-M   'P 1'
#
loop_
_entity.id
_entity.type
_entity.pdbx_description
1 polymer ?
#
loop_
_entity_poly.entity_id
_entity_poly.type
_entity_poly.pdbx_seq_one_letter_code
_entity_poly.pdbx_strand_id
1 'polypeptide(L)' 'MADRLARKEPIEFTGEAGEILRFALIWAPYGGAPAEETFQKFGMAPRRFAEKLWQTVEELGCGRTITSQFASVYAHPGPG' A
#
# COMPACT_ATOMS: atom_id res chain seq x y z
N MET A 1 3.55 -12.57 35.30
CA MET A 1 4.63 -13.43 34.79
C MET A 1 4.01 -14.45 33.83
N ALA A 2 4.34 -14.32 32.54
CA ALA A 2 4.18 -15.30 31.47
C ALA A 2 2.76 -15.76 31.05
N ASP A 3 2.21 -15.14 30.00
CA ASP A 3 1.42 -15.81 28.94
C ASP A 3 1.31 -14.84 27.74
N ARG A 4 2.27 -14.69 26.83
CA ARG A 4 2.70 -15.64 25.78
C ARG A 4 1.62 -16.19 24.85
N LEU A 5 0.55 -15.43 24.64
CA LEU A 5 -0.25 -15.44 23.42
C LEU A 5 0.18 -14.22 22.57
N ALA A 6 1.22 -14.23 21.74
CA ALA A 6 1.52 -15.18 20.67
C ALA A 6 0.28 -15.63 19.86
N ARG A 7 -0.73 -14.75 19.74
CA ARG A 7 -1.66 -14.81 18.62
C ARG A 7 -1.32 -13.65 17.72
N LYS A 8 -0.25 -13.85 16.93
CA LYS A 8 0.00 -13.26 15.62
C LYS A 8 -1.11 -12.26 15.30
N GLU A 9 -0.89 -11.00 15.66
CA GLU A 9 -1.85 -9.92 15.41
C GLU A 9 -2.35 -10.16 13.98
N PRO A 10 -3.65 -10.47 13.77
CA PRO A 10 -4.14 -10.49 12.40
C PRO A 10 -3.70 -9.13 11.88
N ILE A 11 -2.93 -9.10 10.79
CA ILE A 11 -2.47 -7.84 10.23
C ILE A 11 -3.77 -7.06 10.01
N GLU A 12 -4.04 -6.12 10.92
CA GLU A 12 -5.34 -5.50 11.07
C GLU A 12 -5.35 -4.49 9.94
N PHE A 13 -5.80 -4.95 8.77
CA PHE A 13 -6.05 -4.12 7.60
C PHE A 13 -7.16 -3.07 7.83
N THR A 14 -7.57 -2.89 9.08
CA THR A 14 -8.42 -1.84 9.62
C THR A 14 -7.61 -0.57 9.79
N GLY A 15 -7.44 0.19 8.70
CA GLY A 15 -6.79 1.49 8.72
C GLY A 15 -6.31 1.95 7.34
N GLU A 16 -5.43 2.95 7.33
CA GLU A 16 -4.88 3.57 6.12
C GLU A 16 -4.28 2.54 5.13
N ALA A 17 -3.62 1.47 5.59
CA ALA A 17 -2.98 0.49 4.70
C ALA A 17 -3.99 -0.26 3.80
N GLY A 18 -5.13 -0.68 4.34
CA GLY A 18 -6.19 -1.34 3.57
C GLY A 18 -6.90 -0.39 2.60
N GLU A 19 -7.00 0.89 2.96
CA GLU A 19 -7.52 1.95 2.08
C GLU A 19 -6.53 2.29 0.97
N ILE A 20 -5.24 2.36 1.26
CA ILE A 20 -4.16 2.59 0.28
C ILE A 20 -4.15 1.47 -0.76
N LEU A 21 -4.19 0.21 -0.33
CA LEU A 21 -4.21 -0.93 -1.25
C LEU A 21 -5.46 -0.92 -2.15
N ARG A 22 -6.65 -0.70 -1.56
CA ARG A 22 -7.90 -0.59 -2.32
C ARG A 22 -7.87 0.57 -3.31
N PHE A 23 -7.39 1.72 -2.88
CA PHE A 23 -7.29 2.90 -3.73
C PHE A 23 -6.33 2.66 -4.89
N ALA A 24 -5.16 2.07 -4.63
CA ALA A 24 -4.22 1.71 -5.67
C ALA A 24 -4.81 0.71 -6.67
N LEU A 25 -5.60 -0.27 -6.23
CA LEU A 25 -6.28 -1.21 -7.14
C LEU A 25 -7.33 -0.54 -8.02
N ILE A 26 -8.08 0.43 -7.48
CA ILE A 26 -9.06 1.21 -8.26
C ILE A 26 -8.37 1.99 -9.37
N TRP A 27 -7.22 2.59 -9.07
CA TRP A 27 -6.51 3.48 -9.98
C TRP A 27 -5.46 2.78 -10.87
N ALA A 28 -5.04 1.56 -10.54
CA ALA A 28 -4.13 0.75 -11.33
C ALA A 28 -4.48 0.68 -12.84
N PRO A 29 -5.74 0.37 -13.25
CA PRO A 29 -6.10 0.33 -14.66
C PRO A 29 -6.07 1.71 -15.36
N TYR A 30 -6.08 2.81 -14.60
CA TYR A 30 -6.05 4.18 -15.12
C TYR A 30 -4.63 4.77 -15.20
N GLY A 31 -3.60 3.98 -14.86
CA GLY A 31 -2.23 4.47 -14.79
C GLY A 31 -1.87 5.15 -13.47
N GLY A 32 -2.67 4.92 -12.42
CA GLY A 32 -2.32 5.28 -11.04
C GLY A 32 -3.14 6.43 -10.48
N ALA A 33 -3.07 6.57 -9.16
CA ALA A 33 -3.84 7.57 -8.43
C ALA A 33 -3.22 8.96 -8.67
N PRO A 34 -4.00 9.95 -9.12
CA PRO A 34 -3.48 11.29 -9.33
C PRO A 34 -3.11 11.95 -8.00
N ALA A 35 -2.19 12.91 -8.08
CA ALA A 35 -1.66 13.60 -6.91
C ALA A 35 -2.75 14.30 -6.10
N GLU A 36 -3.69 14.94 -6.79
CA GLU A 36 -4.79 15.70 -6.19
C GLU A 36 -5.75 14.80 -5.40
N GLU A 37 -6.24 13.71 -6.01
CA GLU A 37 -7.12 12.74 -5.34
C GLU A 37 -6.43 12.08 -4.15
N THR A 38 -5.14 11.77 -4.28
CA THR A 38 -4.35 11.20 -3.18
C THR A 38 -4.23 12.18 -2.02
N PHE A 39 -4.00 13.47 -2.32
CA PHE A 39 -3.93 14.52 -1.31
C PHE A 39 -5.29 14.79 -0.67
N GLN A 40 -6.37 14.81 -1.44
CA GLN A 40 -7.72 15.02 -0.92
C GLN A 40 -8.16 13.87 -0.01
N LYS A 41 -7.85 12.63 -0.39
CA LYS A 41 -8.32 11.45 0.34
C LYS A 41 -7.44 11.06 1.53
N PHE A 42 -6.12 11.20 1.40
CA PHE A 42 -5.16 10.78 2.42
C PHE A 42 -4.38 11.94 3.06
N GLY A 43 -4.52 13.17 2.56
CA GLY A 43 -3.76 14.31 3.07
C GLY A 43 -2.25 14.24 2.80
N MET A 44 -1.80 13.35 1.91
CA MET A 44 -0.38 13.12 1.65
C MET A 44 -0.01 13.19 0.16
N ALA A 45 1.27 13.48 -0.09
CA ALA A 45 1.81 13.50 -1.43
C ALA A 45 1.75 12.10 -2.09
N PRO A 46 1.56 12.02 -3.42
CA PRO A 46 1.52 10.75 -4.16
C PRO A 46 2.79 9.91 -3.98
N ARG A 47 3.94 10.56 -3.74
CA ARG A 47 5.19 9.87 -3.44
C ARG A 47 5.15 9.13 -2.11
N ARG A 48 4.60 9.76 -1.06
CA ARG A 48 4.39 9.13 0.26
C ARG A 48 3.34 8.03 0.21
N PHE A 49 2.30 8.21 -0.62
CA PHE A 49 1.32 7.17 -0.89
C PHE A 49 1.96 5.95 -1.55
N ALA A 50 2.81 6.14 -2.57
CA ALA A 50 3.53 5.05 -3.21
C ALA A 50 4.45 4.33 -2.22
N GLU A 51 5.21 5.06 -1.39
CA GLU A 51 6.04 4.46 -0.32
C GLU A 51 5.21 3.58 0.62
N LYS A 52 4.08 4.08 1.14
CA LYS A 52 3.17 3.29 1.98
C LYS A 52 2.56 2.11 1.25
N LEU A 53 2.21 2.26 -0.03
CA LEU A 53 1.69 1.19 -0.87
C LEU A 53 2.72 0.05 -0.98
N TRP A 54 3.99 0.38 -1.23
CA TRP A 54 5.07 -0.61 -1.33
C TRP A 54 5.34 -1.28 0.01
N GLN A 55 5.41 -0.53 1.11
CA GLN A 55 5.51 -1.10 2.45
C GLN A 55 4.37 -2.07 2.73
N THR A 56 3.13 -1.67 2.41
CA THR A 56 1.96 -2.52 2.56
C THR A 56 2.08 -3.77 1.70
N VAL A 57 2.49 -3.68 0.44
CA VAL A 57 2.70 -4.84 -0.45
C VAL A 57 3.74 -5.81 0.11
N GLU A 58 4.84 -5.29 0.67
CA GLU A 58 5.91 -6.09 1.28
C GLU A 58 5.47 -6.74 2.60
N GLU A 59 4.86 -5.97 3.51
CA GLU A 59 4.39 -6.44 4.82
C GLU A 59 3.34 -7.55 4.70
N LEU A 60 2.51 -7.48 3.66
CA LEU A 60 1.44 -8.44 3.42
C LEU A 60 1.86 -9.65 2.60
N GLY A 61 3.08 -9.61 2.04
CA GLY A 61 3.51 -10.59 1.05
C GLY A 61 2.57 -10.65 -0.15
N CYS A 62 2.09 -9.49 -0.61
CA CYS A 62 1.26 -9.43 -1.81
C CYS A 62 1.99 -10.12 -2.96
N GLY A 63 1.31 -11.09 -3.59
CA GLY A 63 1.94 -11.94 -4.61
C GLY A 63 2.50 -11.14 -5.79
N ARG A 64 3.46 -11.74 -6.49
CA ARG A 64 4.23 -11.13 -7.59
C ARG A 64 3.35 -10.47 -8.67
N THR A 65 2.12 -10.94 -8.86
CA THR A 65 1.13 -10.34 -9.79
C THR A 65 0.68 -8.94 -9.34
N ILE A 66 0.35 -8.75 -8.07
CA ILE A 66 -0.07 -7.45 -7.52
C ILE A 66 1.10 -6.48 -7.54
N THR A 67 2.27 -6.95 -7.09
CA THR A 67 3.54 -6.21 -7.15
C THR A 67 3.84 -5.73 -8.57
N SER A 68 3.66 -6.58 -9.58
CA SER A 68 3.94 -6.23 -10.98
C SER A 68 2.94 -5.22 -11.54
N GLN A 69 1.66 -5.34 -11.18
CA GLN A 69 0.66 -4.35 -11.57
C GLN A 69 0.96 -2.98 -10.98
N PHE A 70 1.30 -2.92 -9.69
CA PHE A 70 1.69 -1.66 -9.07
C PHE A 70 3.02 -1.13 -9.59
N ALA A 71 4.02 -1.99 -9.87
CA ALA A 71 5.31 -1.57 -10.44
C ALA A 71 5.17 -0.87 -11.79
N SER A 72 4.19 -1.29 -12.59
CA SER A 72 3.93 -0.68 -13.91
C SER A 72 3.30 0.71 -13.82
N VAL A 73 2.79 1.10 -12.65
CA VAL A 73 1.91 2.26 -12.47
C VAL A 73 2.49 3.24 -11.45
N TYR A 74 2.74 2.74 -10.26
CA TYR A 74 3.46 3.42 -9.20
C TYR A 74 4.91 3.00 -9.32
N ALA A 75 5.76 3.90 -9.84
CA ALA A 75 7.19 3.64 -9.86
C ALA A 75 7.63 3.23 -8.44
N HIS A 76 8.18 2.02 -8.32
CA HIS A 76 8.80 1.60 -7.08
C HIS A 76 9.86 2.66 -6.76
N PRO A 77 9.85 3.27 -5.56
CA PRO A 77 10.99 4.08 -5.15
C PRO A 77 12.17 3.11 -5.10
N GLY A 78 12.94 3.07 -6.19
CA GLY A 78 14.12 2.22 -6.24
C GLY A 78 15.04 2.59 -5.08
N PRO A 79 15.76 1.63 -4.48
CA PRO A 79 16.94 2.01 -3.73
C PRO A 79 17.83 2.77 -4.71
N GLY A 80 18.24 3.98 -4.33
CA GLY A 80 18.90 4.96 -5.21
C GLY A 80 20.08 4.42 -6.00
#